data_AF-A0A3C0ZBU1-F1
#
_entry.id   AF-A0A3C0ZBU1-F1
#
_cell.length_a   1.000
_cell.length_b   1.000
_cell.length_c   1.000
_cell.angle_alpha   90.00
_cell.angle_beta   90.00
_cell.angle_gamma   90.00
#
_symmetry.space_group_name_H-M   'P 1'
#
loop_
_entity.id
_entity.type
_entity.pdbx_description
1 polymer ?
#
loop_
_entity_poly.entity_id
_entity_poly.type
_entity_poly.pdbx_seq_one_letter_code
_entity_poly.pdbx_strand_id
1 'polypeptide(L)' 'DGESFSKMPDFFAFSKDAVKVIHMSFGISLLYNIIGLSFAVQGIMSPLFAAILMPISTVTIISFTSLMTRWYAKRRKL' A
#
# COMPACT_ATOMS: atom_id res chain seq x y z
N ASP A 1 29.77 20.24 6.40
CA ASP A 1 28.30 20.45 6.23
C ASP A 1 27.78 20.30 4.80
N GLY A 2 28.61 20.34 3.74
CA GLY A 2 28.18 20.20 2.34
C GLY A 2 27.88 18.78 1.84
N GLU A 3 28.37 17.72 2.49
CA GLU A 3 28.21 16.34 1.98
C GLU A 3 26.77 15.81 2.06
N SER A 4 25.98 16.22 3.05
CA SER A 4 24.58 15.76 3.19
C SER A 4 23.65 16.27 2.09
N PHE A 5 23.99 17.39 1.44
CA PHE A 5 23.22 17.92 0.31
C PHE A 5 23.27 16.99 -0.91
N SER A 6 24.28 16.13 -1.02
CA SER A 6 24.35 15.12 -2.09
C SER A 6 23.23 14.08 -2.03
N LYS A 7 22.64 13.84 -0.85
CA LYS A 7 21.52 12.89 -0.66
C LYS A 7 20.15 13.50 -0.91
N MET A 8 20.06 14.83 -0.97
CA MET A 8 18.79 15.55 -1.13
C MET A 8 18.03 15.16 -2.41
N PRO A 9 18.68 14.99 -3.59
CA PRO A 9 18.01 14.48 -4.78
C PRO A 9 17.44 13.06 -4.61
N ASP A 10 18.14 12.18 -3.89
CA ASP A 10 17.69 10.81 -3.62
C ASP A 10 16.47 10.79 -2.72
N PHE A 11 16.40 11.67 -1.71
CA PHE A 11 15.20 11.86 -0.89
C PHE A 11 14.00 12.34 -1.71
N PHE A 12 14.17 13.33 -2.60
CA PHE A 12 13.09 13.77 -3.50
C PHE A 12 12.62 12.64 -4.43
N ALA A 13 13.55 11.84 -4.94
CA ALA A 13 13.22 10.69 -5.77
C ALA A 13 12.46 9.61 -4.97
N PHE A 14 12.88 9.36 -3.72
CA PHE A 14 12.20 8.44 -2.81
C PHE A 14 10.80 8.93 -2.43
N SER A 15 10.57 10.23 -2.24
CA SER A 15 9.23 10.78 -2.04
C SER A 15 8.30 10.50 -3.23
N LYS A 16 8.81 10.64 -4.47
CA LYS A 16 8.03 10.29 -5.68
C LYS A 16 7.73 8.79 -5.74
N ASP A 17 8.70 7.95 -5.38
CA ASP A 17 8.51 6.50 -5.30
C ASP A 17 7.47 6.14 -4.22
N ALA A 18 7.49 6.80 -3.05
CA ALA A 18 6.48 6.62 -2.00
C ALA A 18 5.08 7.00 -2.46
N VAL A 19 4.93 8.12 -3.19
CA VAL A 19 3.65 8.49 -3.81
C VAL A 19 3.18 7.40 -4.78
N LYS A 20 4.07 6.80 -5.57
CA LYS A 20 3.71 5.66 -6.43
C LYS A 20 3.23 4.46 -5.62
N VAL A 21 3.88 4.15 -4.49
CA VAL A 21 3.43 3.08 -3.58
C VAL A 21 2.01 3.36 -3.06
N ILE A 22 1.71 4.59 -2.64
CA ILE A 22 0.37 4.97 -2.17
C ILE A 22 -0.68 4.71 -3.26
N HIS A 23 -0.43 5.11 -4.51
CA HIS A 23 -1.38 4.87 -5.61
C HIS A 23 -1.59 3.37 -5.88
N MET A 24 -0.52 2.56 -5.82
CA MET A 24 -0.64 1.10 -5.97
C MET A 24 -1.46 0.48 -4.82
N SER A 25 -1.22 0.90 -3.58
CA SER A 25 -1.98 0.46 -2.41
C SER A 25 -3.43 0.87 -2.47
N PHE A 26 -3.73 2.04 -3.03
CA PHE A 26 -5.11 2.46 -3.27
C PHE A 26 -5.81 1.55 -4.28
N GLY A 27 -5.11 1.13 -5.34
CA GLY A 27 -5.61 0.11 -6.27
C GLY A 27 -5.94 -1.22 -5.59
N ILE A 28 -5.06 -1.70 -4.71
CA ILE A 28 -5.30 -2.92 -3.91
C ILE A 28 -6.52 -2.75 -2.98
N SER A 29 -6.60 -1.62 -2.30
CA SER A 29 -7.75 -1.27 -1.44
C SER A 29 -9.06 -1.30 -2.22
N LEU A 30 -9.09 -0.67 -3.39
CA LEU A 30 -10.28 -0.68 -4.26
C LEU A 30 -10.67 -2.10 -4.66
N LEU A 31 -9.71 -2.96 -5.00
CA LEU A 31 -10.00 -4.35 -5.36
C LEU A 31 -10.70 -5.10 -4.20
N TYR A 32 -10.16 -5.03 -2.99
CA TYR A 32 -10.78 -5.67 -1.81
C TYR A 32 -12.17 -5.08 -1.51
N ASN A 33 -12.34 -3.76 -1.65
CA ASN A 33 -13.63 -3.12 -1.46
C ASN A 33 -14.66 -3.54 -2.53
N ILE A 34 -14.25 -3.64 -3.80
CA ILE A 34 -15.12 -4.12 -4.89
C ILE A 34 -15.54 -5.57 -4.65
N ILE A 35 -14.62 -6.42 -4.18
CA ILE A 35 -14.93 -7.80 -3.79
C ILE A 35 -15.99 -7.78 -2.68
N GLY A 36 -15.76 -7.04 -1.60
CA GLY A 36 -16.72 -6.90 -0.50
C GLY A 36 -18.09 -6.38 -0.96
N LEU A 37 -18.10 -5.37 -1.82
CA LEU A 37 -19.32 -4.81 -2.41
C LEU A 37 -20.04 -5.84 -3.29
N SER A 38 -19.32 -6.63 -4.08
CA SER A 38 -19.91 -7.67 -4.93
C SER A 38 -20.64 -8.72 -4.11
N PHE A 39 -20.06 -9.14 -2.98
CA PHE A 39 -20.70 -10.06 -2.02
C PHE A 39 -21.89 -9.41 -1.31
N ALA A 40 -21.79 -8.12 -0.97
CA ALA A 40 -22.88 -7.37 -0.33
C ALA A 40 -24.10 -7.21 -1.24
N VAL A 41 -23.89 -6.84 -2.52
CA VAL A 41 -24.97 -6.66 -3.50
C VAL A 41 -25.67 -7.98 -3.83
N GLN A 42 -24.96 -9.11 -3.76
CA GLN A 42 -25.55 -10.45 -3.91
C GLN A 42 -26.35 -10.92 -2.69
N GLY A 43 -26.32 -10.19 -1.56
CA GLY A 43 -27.03 -10.57 -0.34
C GLY A 43 -26.44 -11.78 0.40
N ILE A 44 -25.26 -12.28 -0.01
CA ILE A 44 -24.57 -13.44 0.59
C ILE A 44 -23.52 -13.04 1.63
N MET A 45 -23.37 -11.74 1.89
CA MET A 45 -22.42 -11.25 2.89
C MET A 45 -22.85 -11.65 4.30
N SER A 46 -22.17 -12.64 4.87
CA SER A 46 -22.37 -13.06 6.26
C SER A 46 -21.49 -12.23 7.21
N PRO A 47 -21.87 -12.12 8.50
CA PRO A 47 -21.05 -11.47 9.52
C PRO A 47 -19.64 -12.09 9.64
N LEU A 48 -19.54 -13.40 9.44
CA LEU A 48 -18.27 -14.13 9.48
C LEU A 48 -17.36 -13.74 8.31
N PHE A 49 -17.93 -13.60 7.11
CA PHE A 49 -17.18 -13.19 5.93
C PHE A 49 -16.61 -11.78 6.12
N ALA A 50 -17.42 -10.83 6.60
CA ALA A 50 -16.96 -9.47 6.89
C ALA A 50 -15.85 -9.43 7.96
N ALA A 51 -15.99 -10.25 9.02
CA ALA A 51 -15.02 -10.34 10.10
C ALA A 51 -13.64 -10.85 9.64
N ILE A 52 -13.56 -11.61 8.55
CA ILE A 52 -12.31 -12.13 7.99
C ILE A 52 -11.79 -11.24 6.86
N LEU A 53 -12.67 -10.80 5.95
CA LEU A 53 -12.29 -10.03 4.77
C LEU A 53 -11.64 -8.69 5.15
N MET A 54 -12.21 -7.95 6.10
CA MET A 54 -11.68 -6.65 6.49
C MET A 54 -10.25 -6.71 7.06
N PRO A 55 -9.93 -7.57 8.04
CA PRO A 55 -8.55 -7.68 8.52
C PRO A 55 -7.58 -8.20 7.46
N ILE A 56 -8.01 -9.08 6.55
CA ILE A 56 -7.14 -9.52 5.43
C ILE A 56 -6.80 -8.35 4.51
N SER A 57 -7.80 -7.53 4.16
CA SER A 57 -7.58 -6.35 3.31
C SER A 57 -6.54 -5.41 3.91
N THR A 58 -6.66 -5.08 5.21
CA THR A 58 -5.71 -4.18 5.89
C THR A 58 -4.32 -4.79 6.02
N VAL A 59 -4.21 -6.08 6.38
CA VAL A 59 -2.92 -6.79 6.46
C VAL A 59 -2.22 -6.82 5.10
N THR A 60 -2.94 -7.08 4.01
CA THR A 60 -2.35 -7.06 2.66
C THR A 60 -1.85 -5.67 2.29
N ILE A 61 -2.64 -4.62 2.53
CA ILE A 61 -2.25 -3.23 2.24
C ILE A 61 -1.00 -2.85 3.03
N ILE A 62 -0.98 -3.10 4.34
CA ILE A 62 0.15 -2.75 5.23
C ILE A 62 1.40 -3.54 4.86
N SER A 63 1.27 -4.83 4.56
CA SER A 63 2.39 -5.67 4.15
C SER A 63 2.97 -5.18 2.82
N PHE A 64 2.11 -4.89 1.85
CA PHE A 64 2.51 -4.35 0.55
C PHE A 64 3.20 -2.98 0.68
N THR A 65 2.60 -2.02 1.40
CA THR A 65 3.22 -0.70 1.58
C THR A 65 4.58 -0.82 2.27
N SER A 66 4.69 -1.65 3.31
CA SER A 66 5.93 -1.85 4.05
C SER A 66 7.03 -2.47 3.18
N LEU A 67 6.71 -3.51 2.42
CA LEU A 67 7.65 -4.19 1.53
C LEU A 67 8.10 -3.28 0.39
N MET A 68 7.16 -2.60 -0.26
CA MET A 68 7.47 -1.70 -1.38
C MET A 68 8.28 -0.49 -0.92
N THR A 69 7.95 0.10 0.21
CA THR A 69 8.70 1.22 0.78
C THR A 69 10.14 0.81 1.09
N ARG A 70 10.34 -0.36 1.73
CA ARG A 70 11.68 -0.92 1.97
C ARG A 70 12.43 -1.23 0.69
N TRP A 71 11.75 -1.76 -0.32
CA TRP A 71 12.35 -2.06 -1.62
C TRP A 71 12.84 -0.79 -2.34
N TYR A 72 12.01 0.25 -2.40
CA TYR A 72 12.40 1.54 -2.98
C TYR A 72 13.52 2.23 -2.20
N ALA A 73 13.52 2.16 -0.87
CA ALA A 73 14.60 2.70 -0.04
C ALA A 73 15.94 2.00 -0.37
N LYS A 74 15.94 0.67 -0.37
CA LYS A 74 17.13 -0.13 -0.73
C LYS A 74 17.61 0.16 -2.16
N ARG A 75 16.69 0.33 -3.11
CA ARG A 75 17.02 0.66 -4.51
C ARG A 75 17.70 2.03 -4.63
N ARG A 76 17.29 3.00 -3.81
CA ARG A 76 17.86 4.37 -3.77
C ARG A 76 19.05 4.50 -2.82
N LYS A 77 19.49 3.41 -2.19
CA LYS A 77 20.57 3.38 -1.17
C LYS A 77 20.30 4.33 0.01
N LEU A 78 19.03 4.48 0.36
CA LEU A 78 18.55 5.18 1.56
C LEU A 78 18.32 4.20 2.71
#